data_AF-A0A2N5KMV8-F1
#
_entry.id   AF-A0A2N5KMV8-F1
#
_cell.length_a   1.000
_cell.length_b   1.000
_cell.length_c   1.000
_cell.angle_alpha   90.00
_cell.angle_beta   90.00
_cell.angle_gamma   90.00
#
_symmetry.space_group_name_H-M   'P 1'
#
loop_
_entity.id
_entity.type
_entity.pdbx_description
1 polymer ?
#
loop_
_entity_poly.entity_id
_entity_poly.type
_entity_poly.pdbx_seq_one_letter_code
_entity_poly.pdbx_strand_id
1 'polypeptide(L)'
;MSGVCTASKRDGALCTLPSNGSNGLCWAHDPANQEKRRRGQSRGGRAKASGEVRDLKRQLEGLAADVLAGRVDRGDAVAVNQILNTRARLIEIERKVREAEEIEARIDALERDAEGRRGGSRTWGA
;
A
#
# COMPACT_ATOMS: atom_id res chain seq x y z
N MET A 1 -20.75 27.64 -10.43
CA MET A 1 -19.39 28.22 -10.46
C MET A 1 -18.50 27.39 -9.54
N SER A 2 -17.48 26.72 -10.09
CA SER A 2 -16.46 26.06 -9.26
C SER A 2 -15.49 27.14 -8.80
N GLY A 3 -15.55 27.52 -7.52
CA GLY A 3 -14.59 28.44 -6.92
C GLY A 3 -13.21 27.80 -6.74
N VAL A 4 -12.25 28.54 -6.20
CA VAL A 4 -10.97 27.97 -5.74
C VAL A 4 -11.18 27.40 -4.33
N CYS A 5 -10.50 26.30 -4.03
CA CYS A 5 -10.51 25.68 -2.71
C CYS A 5 -10.06 26.68 -1.64
N THR A 6 -10.84 26.80 -0.57
CA THR A 6 -10.62 27.76 0.52
C THR A 6 -9.61 27.28 1.56
N ALA A 7 -9.20 26.01 1.52
CA ALA A 7 -8.29 25.43 2.51
C ALA A 7 -6.80 25.77 2.25
N SER A 8 -6.00 25.75 3.32
CA SER A 8 -4.54 25.84 3.25
C SER A 8 -3.89 24.45 3.19
N LYS A 9 -2.77 24.37 2.47
CA LYS A 9 -1.88 23.21 2.42
C LYS A 9 -1.08 23.10 3.73
N ARG A 10 -0.37 21.97 3.90
CA ARG A 10 0.47 21.68 5.08
C ARG A 10 1.61 22.69 5.28
N ASP A 11 2.12 23.26 4.20
CA ASP A 11 3.17 24.29 4.20
C ASP A 11 2.62 25.70 4.48
N GLY A 12 1.33 25.84 4.77
CA GLY A 12 0.66 27.11 5.03
C GLY A 12 0.19 27.85 3.77
N ALA A 13 0.59 27.43 2.57
CA ALA A 13 0.17 28.07 1.33
C ALA A 13 -1.30 27.76 0.99
N LEU A 14 -2.00 28.69 0.33
CA LEU A 14 -3.39 28.47 -0.10
C LEU A 14 -3.49 27.35 -1.16
N CYS A 15 -4.58 26.59 -1.09
CA CYS A 15 -4.87 25.56 -2.09
C CYS A 15 -5.31 26.20 -3.41
N THR A 16 -4.70 25.77 -4.52
CA THR A 16 -4.98 26.32 -5.85
C THR A 16 -5.94 25.43 -6.67
N LEU A 17 -6.41 24.33 -6.09
CA LEU A 17 -7.31 23.39 -6.78
C LEU A 17 -8.75 23.92 -6.83
N PRO A 18 -9.54 23.57 -7.85
CA PRO A 18 -10.95 23.95 -7.91
C PRO A 18 -11.74 23.30 -6.76
N SER A 19 -12.69 24.04 -6.20
CA SER A 19 -13.66 23.52 -5.24
C SER A 19 -14.67 22.62 -5.93
N ASN A 20 -15.03 21.51 -5.29
CA ASN A 20 -16.08 20.60 -5.73
C ASN A 20 -17.32 20.81 -4.85
N GLY A 21 -18.40 21.33 -5.43
CA GLY A 21 -19.67 21.52 -4.72
C GLY A 21 -19.75 22.82 -3.91
N SER A 22 -20.75 22.91 -3.03
CA SER A 22 -21.11 24.14 -2.31
C SER A 22 -20.25 24.44 -1.08
N ASN A 23 -19.44 23.47 -0.60
CA ASN A 23 -18.62 23.62 0.59
C ASN A 23 -17.31 24.40 0.34
N GLY A 24 -17.01 24.79 -0.90
CA GLY A 24 -15.82 25.56 -1.24
C GLY A 24 -14.50 24.79 -1.07
N LEU A 25 -14.53 23.46 -0.98
CA LEU A 25 -13.36 22.60 -0.79
C LEU A 25 -13.09 21.75 -2.03
N CYS A 26 -11.83 21.51 -2.37
CA CYS A 26 -11.47 20.56 -3.41
C CYS A 26 -11.61 19.11 -2.91
N TRP A 27 -11.60 18.16 -3.83
CA TRP A 27 -11.66 16.72 -3.48
C TRP A 27 -10.65 16.30 -2.39
N ALA A 28 -9.46 16.90 -2.38
CA ALA A 28 -8.41 16.59 -1.41
C ALA A 28 -8.67 17.12 0.00
N HIS A 29 -9.35 18.27 0.12
CA HIS A 29 -9.60 18.95 1.40
C HIS A 29 -11.02 18.72 1.94
N ASP A 30 -11.93 18.17 1.13
CA ASP A 30 -13.27 17.80 1.58
C ASP A 30 -13.20 16.64 2.61
N PRO A 31 -13.70 16.84 3.85
CA PRO A 31 -13.76 15.80 4.88
C PRO A 31 -14.56 14.56 4.43
N ALA A 32 -15.59 14.73 3.60
CA ALA A 32 -16.39 13.61 3.10
C ALA A 32 -15.59 12.64 2.22
N ASN A 33 -14.45 13.09 1.67
CA ASN A 33 -13.54 12.27 0.88
C ASN A 33 -12.36 11.71 1.70
N GLN A 34 -12.27 11.97 3.00
CA GLN A 34 -11.16 11.52 3.84
C GLN A 34 -10.98 9.99 3.81
N GLU A 35 -12.06 9.24 3.98
CA GLU A 35 -12.01 7.77 3.94
C GLU A 35 -11.66 7.24 2.54
N LYS A 36 -12.18 7.87 1.48
CA LYS A 36 -11.82 7.52 0.10
C LYS A 36 -10.33 7.75 -0.16
N ARG A 37 -9.76 8.87 0.35
CA ARG A 37 -8.33 9.17 0.28
C ARG A 37 -7.49 8.16 1.05
N ARG A 38 -7.90 7.82 2.28
CA ARG A 38 -7.22 6.81 3.10
C ARG A 38 -7.15 5.46 2.39
N ARG A 39 -8.27 4.99 1.82
CA ARG A 39 -8.34 3.77 1.02
C ARG A 39 -7.50 3.84 -0.25
N GLY A 40 -7.48 4.99 -0.93
CA GLY A 40 -6.64 5.20 -2.11
C GLY A 40 -5.15 5.15 -1.80
N GLN A 41 -4.73 5.80 -0.71
CA GLN A 41 -3.33 5.80 -0.25
C GLN A 41 -2.87 4.41 0.17
N SER A 42 -3.71 3.65 0.87
CA SER A 42 -3.38 2.28 1.27
C SER A 42 -3.23 1.35 0.07
N ARG A 43 -3.97 1.58 -1.02
CA ARG A 43 -3.82 0.83 -2.29
C ARG A 43 -2.58 1.26 -3.08
N GLY A 44 -2.33 2.57 -3.19
CA GLY A 44 -1.17 3.11 -3.90
C GLY A 44 0.17 2.77 -3.23
N GLY A 45 0.19 2.70 -1.89
CA GLY A 45 1.36 2.26 -1.13
C GLY A 45 1.70 0.77 -1.34
N ARG A 46 0.67 -0.09 -1.50
CA ARG A 46 0.85 -1.53 -1.74
C ARG A 46 1.48 -1.86 -3.10
N ALA A 47 1.22 -1.04 -4.13
CA ALA A 47 1.71 -1.29 -5.48
C ALA A 47 3.16 -0.83 -5.72
N LYS A 48 3.73 0.01 -4.84
CA LYS A 48 5.09 0.50 -5.00
C LYS A 48 6.08 -0.59 -4.60
N ALA A 49 7.02 -0.93 -5.49
CA ALA A 49 8.11 -1.83 -5.14
C ALA A 49 8.83 -1.32 -3.87
N SER A 50 8.90 -2.17 -2.85
CA SER A 50 9.57 -1.83 -1.59
C SER A 50 11.04 -1.48 -1.85
N GLY A 51 11.65 -0.72 -0.93
CA GLY A 51 13.08 -0.38 -1.01
C GLY A 51 13.95 -1.61 -1.22
N GLU A 52 13.62 -2.71 -0.56
CA GLU A 52 14.32 -4.00 -0.63
C GLU A 52 14.22 -4.67 -2.00
N VAL A 53 13.06 -4.64 -2.65
CA VAL A 53 12.93 -5.21 -4.01
C VAL A 53 13.75 -4.39 -5.01
N ARG A 54 13.82 -3.06 -4.84
CA ARG A 54 14.70 -2.22 -5.66
C ARG A 54 16.17 -2.50 -5.40
N ASP A 55 16.54 -2.80 -4.15
CA ASP A 55 17.90 -3.16 -3.78
C ASP A 55 18.33 -4.51 -4.37
N LEU A 56 17.47 -5.53 -4.28
CA LEU A 56 17.71 -6.82 -4.93
C LEU A 56 17.88 -6.70 -6.44
N LYS A 57 17.05 -5.88 -7.10
CA LYS A 57 17.20 -5.62 -8.54
C LYS A 57 18.58 -5.06 -8.89
N ARG A 58 19.04 -4.04 -8.14
CA ARG A 58 20.39 -3.49 -8.33
C ARG A 58 21.48 -4.52 -8.13
N GLN A 59 21.37 -5.37 -7.11
CA GLN A 59 22.37 -6.41 -6.85
C GLN A 59 22.41 -7.47 -7.95
N LEU A 60 21.25 -7.87 -8.48
CA LEU A 60 21.16 -8.79 -9.61
C LEU A 60 21.72 -8.18 -10.90
N GLU A 61 21.42 -6.90 -11.18
CA GLU A 61 21.99 -6.16 -12.30
C GLU A 61 23.51 -6.03 -12.18
N GLY A 62 24.01 -5.71 -10.98
CA GLY A 62 25.45 -5.64 -10.69
C GLY A 62 26.15 -6.98 -10.90
N LEU A 63 25.60 -8.06 -10.32
CA LEU A 63 26.14 -9.40 -10.49
C LEU A 63 26.16 -9.82 -11.96
N ALA A 64 25.09 -9.54 -12.72
CA ALA A 64 25.04 -9.83 -14.15
C ALA A 64 26.14 -9.08 -14.91
N ALA A 65 26.33 -7.79 -14.63
CA ALA A 65 27.38 -6.99 -15.25
C ALA A 65 28.78 -7.51 -14.90
N ASP A 66 29.00 -7.93 -13.65
CA ASP A 66 30.27 -8.47 -13.18
C ASP A 66 30.62 -9.81 -13.83
N VAL A 67 29.64 -10.71 -13.96
CA VAL A 67 29.80 -11.99 -14.66
C VAL A 67 30.11 -11.77 -16.14
N LEU A 68 29.37 -10.89 -16.81
CA LEU A 68 29.58 -10.61 -18.23
C LEU A 68 30.94 -9.95 -18.50
N ALA A 69 31.42 -9.13 -17.57
CA ALA A 69 32.74 -8.52 -17.65
C ALA A 69 33.89 -9.44 -17.19
N GLY A 70 33.59 -10.66 -16.72
CA GLY A 70 34.59 -11.59 -16.19
C GLY A 70 35.23 -11.14 -14.87
N ARG A 71 34.58 -10.26 -14.12
CA ARG A 71 35.06 -9.76 -12.82
C ARG A 71 34.82 -10.74 -11.67
N VAL A 72 33.91 -11.69 -11.85
CA VAL A 72 33.55 -12.71 -10.86
C VAL A 72 33.53 -14.08 -11.54
N ASP A 73 34.01 -15.11 -10.83
CA ASP A 73 33.95 -16.49 -11.31
C ASP A 73 32.50 -17.00 -11.39
N ARG A 74 32.24 -17.93 -12.31
CA ARG A 74 30.88 -18.48 -12.49
C ARG A 74 30.38 -19.22 -11.24
N GLY A 75 31.24 -19.93 -10.52
CA GLY A 75 30.88 -20.64 -9.29
C GLY A 75 30.43 -19.67 -8.20
N ASP A 76 31.22 -18.63 -7.97
CA ASP A 76 30.87 -17.56 -7.01
C ASP A 76 29.57 -16.86 -7.40
N ALA A 77 29.40 -16.57 -8.69
CA ALA A 77 28.17 -15.94 -9.18
C ALA A 77 26.92 -16.80 -8.96
N VAL A 78 27.04 -18.13 -9.12
CA VAL A 78 25.95 -19.06 -8.82
C VAL A 78 25.60 -19.03 -7.33
N ALA A 79 26.60 -19.07 -6.44
CA ALA A 79 26.38 -19.00 -4.99
C ALA A 79 25.72 -17.68 -4.57
N VAL A 80 26.21 -16.54 -5.08
CA VAL A 80 25.63 -15.22 -4.82
C VAL A 80 24.19 -15.14 -5.32
N ASN A 81 23.91 -15.61 -6.55
CA ASN A 81 22.55 -15.64 -7.08
C ASN A 81 21.61 -16.49 -6.21
N GLN A 82 22.07 -17.62 -5.67
CA GLN A 82 21.27 -18.43 -4.74
C GLN A 82 20.93 -17.66 -3.46
N ILE A 83 21.89 -16.94 -2.87
CA ILE A 83 21.66 -16.10 -1.69
C ILE A 83 20.66 -14.98 -2.00
N LEU A 84 20.80 -14.30 -3.14
CA LEU A 84 19.88 -13.25 -3.57
C LEU A 84 18.45 -13.79 -3.80
N ASN A 85 18.32 -14.99 -4.36
CA ASN A 85 17.02 -15.64 -4.52
C ASN A 85 16.39 -16.04 -3.18
N THR A 86 17.18 -16.53 -2.22
CA THR A 86 16.69 -16.76 -0.85
C THR A 86 16.17 -15.47 -0.22
N ARG A 87 16.89 -14.36 -0.38
CA ARG A 87 16.43 -13.05 0.11
C ARG A 87 15.13 -12.60 -0.57
N ALA A 88 14.99 -12.80 -1.87
CA ALA A 88 13.74 -12.52 -2.58
C ALA A 88 12.57 -13.36 -2.05
N ARG A 89 12.83 -14.63 -1.72
CA ARG A 89 11.82 -15.53 -1.14
C ARG A 89 11.38 -15.11 0.25
N LEU A 90 12.30 -14.61 1.09
CA LEU A 90 11.95 -14.07 2.41
C LEU A 90 11.01 -12.87 2.30
N ILE A 91 11.29 -11.93 1.40
CA ILE A 91 10.41 -10.77 1.14
C ILE A 91 9.02 -11.23 0.66
N GLU A 92 8.96 -12.25 -0.20
CA GLU A 92 7.69 -12.83 -0.64
C GLU A 92 6.90 -13.42 0.53
N ILE A 93 7.56 -14.16 1.43
CA ILE A 93 6.93 -14.73 2.62
C ILE A 93 6.38 -13.64 3.53
N GLU A 94 7.18 -12.62 3.84
CA GLU A 94 6.73 -11.50 4.67
C GLU A 94 5.52 -10.77 4.09
N ARG A 95 5.45 -10.64 2.76
CA ARG A 95 4.29 -10.03 2.09
C ARG A 95 3.05 -10.90 2.23
N LYS A 96 3.19 -12.22 2.02
CA LYS A 96 2.10 -13.17 2.20
C LYS A 96 1.57 -13.19 3.63
N VAL A 97 2.47 -13.11 4.62
CA VAL A 97 2.08 -13.01 6.04
C VAL A 97 1.27 -11.74 6.27
N ARG A 98 1.75 -10.58 5.81
CA ARG A 98 1.01 -9.30 5.94
C ARG A 98 -0.34 -9.34 5.22
N GLU A 99 -0.40 -9.93 4.03
CA GLU A 99 -1.67 -10.10 3.30
C GLU A 99 -2.64 -11.02 4.05
N ALA A 100 -2.15 -12.11 4.66
CA ALA A 100 -2.94 -13.01 5.48
C ALA A 100 -3.49 -12.30 6.72
N GLU A 101 -2.65 -11.58 7.47
CA GLU A 101 -3.05 -10.78 8.64
C GLU A 101 -4.13 -9.75 8.27
N GLU A 102 -4.00 -9.09 7.12
CA GLU A 102 -5.01 -8.14 6.63
C GLU A 102 -6.33 -8.81 6.28
N ILE A 103 -6.29 -10.03 5.74
CA ILE A 103 -7.48 -10.83 5.42
C ILE A 103 -8.15 -11.29 6.72
N GLU A 104 -7.38 -11.81 7.68
CA GLU A 104 -7.86 -12.21 9.00
C GLU A 104 -8.54 -11.05 9.71
N ALA A 105 -7.92 -9.88 9.75
CA ALA A 105 -8.52 -8.68 10.36
C ALA A 105 -9.83 -8.25 9.68
N ARG A 106 -9.98 -8.47 8.38
CA ARG A 106 -11.23 -8.20 7.65
C ARG A 106 -12.30 -9.26 7.94
N ILE A 107 -11.92 -10.52 8.07
CA ILE A 107 -12.83 -11.60 8.46
C ILE A 107 -13.36 -11.32 9.86
N ASP A 108 -12.49 -11.06 10.83
CA ASP A 108 -12.86 -10.68 12.20
C ASP A 108 -13.86 -9.52 12.25
N ALA A 109 -13.62 -8.47 11.47
CA ALA A 109 -14.52 -7.32 11.41
C ALA A 109 -15.91 -7.70 10.87
N LEU A 110 -15.96 -8.54 9.83
CA LEU A 110 -17.21 -9.03 9.25
C LEU A 110 -17.96 -9.97 10.21
N GLU A 111 -17.23 -10.81 10.94
CA GLU A 111 -17.82 -11.72 11.94
C GLU A 111 -18.46 -10.93 13.09
N ARG A 112 -17.76 -9.94 13.64
CA ARG A 112 -18.30 -9.04 14.68
C ARG A 112 -19.54 -8.28 14.21
N ASP A 113 -19.51 -7.75 12.98
CA ASP A 113 -20.68 -7.07 12.39
C ASP A 113 -21.87 -8.04 12.23
N ALA A 114 -21.62 -9.30 11.84
CA ALA A 114 -22.65 -10.31 11.68
C ALA A 114 -23.24 -10.78 13.03
N GLU A 115 -22.42 -10.88 14.07
CA GLU A 115 -22.86 -11.18 15.43
C GLU A 115 -23.69 -10.05 16.03
N GLY A 116 -23.25 -8.79 15.88
CA GLY A 116 -24.02 -7.62 16.31
C GLY A 116 -25.40 -7.54 15.65
N ARG A 117 -25.50 -7.87 14.36
CA ARG A 117 -26.78 -7.96 13.64
C ARG A 117 -27.66 -9.11 14.14
N ARG A 118 -27.08 -10.26 14.48
CA ARG A 118 -27.83 -11.41 15.04
C ARG A 118 -28.35 -11.12 16.46
N GLY A 119 -27.58 -10.43 17.29
CA GLY A 119 -27.97 -10.01 18.63
C GLY A 119 -29.15 -9.02 18.66
N GLY A 120 -29.31 -8.18 17.63
CA GLY A 120 -30.43 -7.25 17.50
C GLY A 120 -31.74 -7.84 16.92
N SER A 121 -31.74 -9.10 16.49
CA SER A 121 -32.88 -9.72 15.78
C SER A 121 -33.87 -10.50 16.66
N ARG A 122 -33.73 -10.47 18.00
CA ARG A 122 -34.59 -11.26 18.91
C ARG A 122 -35.87 -10.57 19.39
N THR A 123 -36.30 -9.49 18.76
CA THR A 123 -37.57 -8.81 19.12
C THR A 123 -38.33 -8.32 17.90
N TRP A 124 -38.99 -9.25 17.19
CA TRP A 124 -40.20 -8.95 16.40
C TRP A 124 -41.17 -10.15 16.42
N GLY A 125 -42.35 -9.93 17.02
CA GLY A 125 -43.53 -10.82 17.09
C GLY A 125 -43.59 -11.62 18.41
N ALA A 126 -44.41 -11.30 19.42
CA ALA A 126 -45.87 -11.09 19.46
C ALA A 126 -46.66 -12.29 18.91
#